data_AF-A0A7V9E409-F1
#
_entry.id   AF-A0A7V9E409-F1
#
_cell.length_a   1.000
_cell.length_b   1.000
_cell.length_c   1.000
_cell.angle_alpha   90.00
_cell.angle_beta   90.00
_cell.angle_gamma   90.00
#
_symmetry.space_group_name_H-M   'P 1'
#
loop_
_entity.id
_entity.type
_entity.pdbx_description
1 polymer ?
#
loop_
_entity_poly.entity_id
_entity_poly.type
_entity_poly.pdbx_seq_one_letter_code
_entity_poly.pdbx_strand_id
1 'polypeptide(L)'
;MDGACGRPRDSPFAVRTAPGSEVQPDVIVTRYADLTPTNLPLPPLLAVEVLSRSTALYDRNTKRAHYERRDWILDPTEPGRLTVLELDADGRYAEMADVAGDAAFHARAAVCGHRGPGPAPGRLAAGLSGSGSGT
;
A
#
# COMPACT_ATOMS: atom_id res chain seq x y z
N MET A 1 30.60 -17.94 -20.58
CA MET A 1 30.15 -18.93 -19.59
C MET A 1 29.89 -18.18 -18.30
N ASP A 2 28.69 -17.99 -17.76
CA ASP A 2 27.35 -18.40 -18.16
C ASP A 2 26.38 -17.27 -17.82
N GLY A 3 25.53 -16.91 -18.80
CA GLY A 3 24.41 -16.00 -18.59
C GLY A 3 23.33 -16.72 -17.80
N ALA A 4 23.36 -16.57 -16.48
CA ALA A 4 22.18 -16.86 -15.67
C ALA A 4 21.18 -15.72 -15.92
N CYS A 5 20.34 -15.89 -16.95
CA CYS A 5 19.07 -15.19 -17.04
C CYS A 5 18.35 -15.45 -15.72
N GLY A 6 18.30 -14.44 -14.84
CA GLY A 6 17.67 -14.55 -13.54
C GLY A 6 16.26 -15.07 -13.73
N ARG A 7 15.91 -16.18 -13.06
CA ARG A 7 14.57 -16.74 -13.15
C ARG A 7 13.54 -15.62 -12.87
N PRO A 8 12.48 -15.48 -13.69
CA PRO A 8 11.34 -14.67 -13.31
C PRO A 8 10.91 -15.10 -11.91
N ARG A 9 10.82 -14.16 -10.98
CA ARG A 9 10.27 -14.44 -9.64
C ARG A 9 8.80 -14.13 -9.71
N ASP A 10 8.00 -15.15 -9.50
CA ASP A 10 6.56 -15.07 -9.58
C ASP A 10 6.03 -14.12 -8.50
N SER A 11 4.97 -13.40 -8.85
CA SER A 11 4.22 -12.49 -7.97
C SER A 11 3.53 -13.25 -6.83
N PRO A 12 3.32 -12.64 -5.63
CA PRO A 12 3.84 -11.35 -5.15
C PRO A 12 5.16 -11.45 -4.36
N PHE A 13 5.90 -10.33 -4.27
CA PHE A 13 7.23 -10.28 -3.66
C PHE A 13 7.16 -10.36 -2.11
N ALA A 14 7.99 -11.23 -1.52
CA ALA A 14 7.98 -11.51 -0.09
C ALA A 14 8.41 -10.31 0.79
N VAL A 15 7.61 -10.00 1.82
CA VAL A 15 7.93 -9.09 2.92
C VAL A 15 8.17 -9.93 4.18
N ARG A 16 9.38 -9.84 4.75
CA ARG A 16 9.82 -10.66 5.88
C ARG A 16 10.50 -9.82 6.95
N THR A 17 9.69 -9.22 7.82
CA THR A 17 10.17 -8.33 8.89
C THR A 17 10.63 -9.06 10.15
N ALA A 18 10.36 -10.37 10.26
CA ALA A 18 10.79 -11.21 11.38
C ALA A 18 11.11 -12.67 10.92
N PRO A 19 11.98 -13.41 11.62
CA PRO A 19 12.23 -14.82 11.30
C PRO A 19 10.95 -15.65 11.33
N GLY A 20 10.71 -16.42 10.27
CA GLY A 20 9.54 -17.31 10.17
C GLY A 20 8.20 -16.60 9.92
N SER A 21 8.20 -15.27 9.72
CA SER A 21 7.00 -14.48 9.44
C SER A 21 7.15 -13.79 8.09
N GLU A 22 6.38 -14.24 7.10
CA GLU A 22 6.43 -13.74 5.73
C GLU A 22 5.02 -13.46 5.22
N VAL A 23 4.86 -12.33 4.53
CA VAL A 23 3.62 -11.97 3.84
C VAL A 23 3.91 -11.50 2.43
N GLN A 24 2.91 -11.62 1.56
CA GLN A 24 3.01 -11.27 0.15
C GLN A 24 1.84 -10.32 -0.20
N PRO A 25 2.07 -9.01 -0.12
CA PRO A 25 1.12 -8.01 -0.59
C PRO A 25 1.09 -8.01 -2.12
N ASP A 26 -0.06 -7.69 -2.71
CA ASP A 26 -0.19 -7.63 -4.18
C ASP A 26 0.70 -6.54 -4.79
N VAL A 27 0.85 -5.40 -4.10
CA VAL A 27 1.78 -4.33 -4.48
C VAL A 27 2.53 -3.80 -3.27
N ILE A 28 3.82 -3.53 -3.44
CA ILE A 28 4.66 -2.83 -2.46
C ILE A 28 5.29 -1.59 -3.07
N VAL A 29 5.40 -0.53 -2.27
CA VAL A 29 6.29 0.61 -2.52
C VAL A 29 7.38 0.61 -1.46
N THR A 30 8.63 0.61 -1.90
CA THR A 30 9.80 0.61 -1.01
C THR A 30 10.97 1.32 -1.67
N ARG A 31 12.02 1.62 -0.89
CA ARG A 31 13.28 2.11 -1.45
C ARG A 31 14.00 0.95 -2.11
N TYR A 32 14.55 1.19 -3.30
CA TYR A 32 15.32 0.15 -4.01
C TYR A 32 16.49 -0.39 -3.16
N ALA A 33 17.15 0.48 -2.38
CA ALA A 33 18.25 0.10 -1.51
C ALA A 33 17.85 -0.84 -0.34
N ASP A 34 16.55 -0.91 -0.01
CA ASP A 34 16.05 -1.79 1.05
C ASP A 34 15.73 -3.20 0.53
N LEU A 35 15.67 -3.39 -0.80
CA LEU A 35 15.41 -4.69 -1.41
C LEU A 35 16.63 -5.59 -1.30
N THR A 36 16.39 -6.84 -0.92
CA THR A 36 17.36 -7.92 -1.14
C THR A 36 17.00 -8.67 -2.42
N PRO A 37 17.89 -9.53 -2.95
CA PRO A 37 17.54 -10.36 -4.09
C PRO A 37 16.31 -11.24 -3.86
N THR A 38 15.95 -11.55 -2.60
CA THR A 38 14.93 -12.58 -2.28
C THR A 38 13.70 -12.07 -1.53
N ASN A 39 13.78 -10.91 -0.88
CA ASN A 39 12.69 -10.36 -0.06
C ASN A 39 12.92 -8.89 0.26
N LEU A 40 11.91 -8.26 0.83
CA LEU A 40 12.03 -7.02 1.57
C LEU A 40 12.10 -7.35 3.08
N PRO A 41 13.25 -7.15 3.75
CA PRO A 41 13.42 -7.48 5.17
C PRO A 41 12.90 -6.37 6.10
N LEU A 42 12.42 -5.26 5.54
CA LEU A 42 11.90 -4.11 6.25
C LEU A 42 10.41 -3.91 5.96
N PRO A 43 9.66 -3.23 6.82
CA PRO A 43 8.31 -2.80 6.47
C PRO A 43 8.30 -1.95 5.17
N PRO A 44 7.37 -2.18 4.24
CA PRO A 44 7.25 -1.34 3.05
C PRO A 44 6.77 0.08 3.41
N LEU A 45 7.08 1.06 2.54
CA LEU A 45 6.56 2.42 2.66
C LEU A 45 5.05 2.47 2.42
N LEU A 46 4.54 1.58 1.55
CA LEU A 46 3.13 1.33 1.30
C LEU A 46 2.95 -0.14 0.88
N ALA A 47 1.96 -0.81 1.48
CA ALA A 47 1.42 -2.07 0.98
C ALA A 47 0.02 -1.83 0.39
N VAL A 48 -0.28 -2.46 -0.74
CA VAL A 48 -1.62 -2.49 -1.33
C VAL A 48 -2.10 -3.93 -1.43
N GLU A 49 -3.30 -4.17 -0.92
CA GLU A 49 -3.99 -5.44 -1.00
C GLU A 49 -5.20 -5.29 -1.94
N VAL A 50 -5.33 -6.19 -2.90
CA VAL A 50 -6.49 -6.30 -3.76
C VAL A 50 -7.41 -7.36 -3.17
N LEU A 51 -8.65 -6.99 -2.85
CA LEU A 51 -9.61 -7.94 -2.30
C LEU A 51 -9.89 -9.05 -3.32
N SER A 52 -9.49 -10.27 -2.98
CA SER A 52 -10.03 -11.46 -3.63
C SER A 52 -11.38 -11.81 -2.99
N ARG A 53 -12.35 -12.26 -3.81
CA ARG A 53 -13.70 -12.63 -3.36
C ARG A 53 -13.75 -13.72 -2.28
N SER A 54 -12.63 -14.39 -1.97
CA SER A 54 -12.61 -15.66 -1.21
C SER A 54 -11.91 -15.66 0.15
N THR A 55 -11.18 -14.62 0.59
CA THR A 55 -10.34 -14.73 1.83
C THR A 55 -10.17 -13.45 2.68
N ALA A 56 -11.00 -12.42 2.46
CA ALA A 56 -10.72 -11.03 2.84
C ALA A 56 -10.46 -10.68 4.33
N LEU A 57 -10.95 -11.44 5.31
CA LEU A 57 -10.94 -11.01 6.73
C LEU A 57 -9.82 -11.62 7.60
N TYR A 58 -9.54 -12.93 7.46
CA TYR A 58 -8.60 -13.61 8.37
C TYR A 58 -7.13 -13.33 8.00
N ASP A 59 -6.85 -13.14 6.71
CA ASP A 59 -5.53 -12.88 6.14
C ASP A 59 -4.99 -11.47 6.51
N ARG A 60 -5.89 -10.48 6.63
CA ARG A 60 -5.52 -9.06 6.77
C ARG A 60 -4.85 -8.72 8.11
N ASN A 61 -5.27 -9.34 9.21
CA ASN A 61 -4.71 -9.04 10.53
C ASN A 61 -3.27 -9.55 10.66
N THR A 62 -2.97 -10.72 10.06
CA THR A 62 -1.61 -11.29 10.01
C THR A 62 -0.69 -10.45 9.11
N LYS A 63 -1.22 -9.98 7.97
CA LYS A 63 -0.51 -9.08 7.05
C LYS A 63 -0.13 -7.74 7.66
N ARG A 64 -1.05 -7.10 8.38
CA ARG A 64 -0.82 -5.78 8.98
C ARG A 64 0.33 -5.71 9.99
N ALA A 65 0.68 -6.83 10.62
CA ALA A 65 1.83 -6.90 11.54
C ALA A 65 3.18 -6.65 10.84
N HIS A 66 3.24 -6.80 9.51
CA HIS A 66 4.43 -6.56 8.70
C HIS A 66 4.54 -5.13 8.15
N TYR A 67 3.47 -4.33 8.26
CA TYR A 67 3.37 -3.03 7.61
C TYR A 67 3.61 -1.90 8.61
N GLU A 68 4.31 -0.86 8.17
CA GLU A 68 4.70 0.23 9.06
C GLU A 68 3.60 1.28 9.19
N ARG A 69 3.27 1.99 8.10
CA ARG A 69 2.57 3.29 8.22
C ARG A 69 1.36 3.46 7.31
N ARG A 70 1.27 2.68 6.21
CA ARG A 70 0.25 2.87 5.17
C ARG A 70 -0.17 1.53 4.58
N ASP A 71 -1.47 1.27 4.61
CA ASP A 71 -2.12 0.05 4.15
C ASP A 71 -3.32 0.45 3.29
N TRP A 72 -3.31 0.08 2.00
CA TRP A 72 -4.38 0.42 1.08
C TRP A 72 -5.12 -0.84 0.66
N ILE A 73 -6.45 -0.76 0.65
CA ILE A 73 -7.31 -1.86 0.24
C ILE A 73 -8.03 -1.45 -1.03
N LEU A 74 -7.87 -2.25 -2.09
CA LEU A 74 -8.55 -2.09 -3.36
C LEU A 74 -9.60 -3.20 -3.51
N ASP A 75 -10.88 -2.86 -3.48
CA ASP A 75 -11.96 -3.74 -3.90
C ASP A 75 -12.21 -3.52 -5.40
N PRO A 76 -11.92 -4.49 -6.28
CA PRO A 76 -12.17 -4.34 -7.70
C PRO A 76 -13.64 -4.59 -8.09
N THR A 77 -14.51 -4.96 -7.14
CA THR A 77 -15.94 -5.19 -7.40
C THR A 77 -16.61 -3.88 -7.81
N GLU A 78 -17.25 -3.86 -8.99
CA GLU A 78 -17.95 -2.68 -9.50
C GLU A 78 -18.85 -2.05 -8.41
N PRO A 79 -18.74 -0.73 -8.16
CA PRO A 79 -18.04 0.29 -8.97
C PRO A 79 -16.53 0.43 -8.74
N GLY A 80 -15.88 -0.45 -7.97
CA GLY A 80 -14.49 -0.34 -7.55
C GLY A 80 -14.37 0.61 -6.34
N ARG A 81 -13.55 0.24 -5.35
CA ARG A 81 -13.38 1.03 -4.11
C ARG A 81 -11.94 0.98 -3.61
N LEU A 82 -11.38 2.14 -3.28
CA LEU A 82 -10.09 2.30 -2.64
C LEU A 82 -10.30 2.80 -1.20
N THR A 83 -9.82 2.04 -0.22
CA THR A 83 -9.74 2.47 1.18
C THR A 83 -8.29 2.74 1.54
N VAL A 84 -8.01 3.97 1.97
CA VAL A 84 -6.67 4.44 2.34
C VAL A 84 -6.55 4.45 3.86
N LEU A 85 -5.68 3.61 4.40
CA LEU A 85 -5.38 3.57 5.83
C LEU A 85 -3.98 4.12 6.09
N GLU A 86 -3.87 4.99 7.09
CA GLU A 86 -2.59 5.45 7.62
C GLU A 86 -2.58 5.28 9.15
N LEU A 87 -1.40 5.16 9.75
CA LEU A 87 -1.30 5.21 11.21
C LEU A 87 -1.56 6.63 11.73
N ASP A 88 -2.44 6.73 12.73
CA ASP A 88 -2.64 7.94 13.52
C ASP A 88 -1.47 8.22 14.48
N ALA A 89 -1.60 9.30 15.26
CA ALA A 89 -0.58 9.69 16.25
C ALA A 89 -0.32 8.62 17.32
N ASP A 90 -1.28 7.72 17.55
CA ASP A 90 -1.18 6.64 18.53
C ASP A 90 -0.72 5.32 17.88
N GLY A 91 -0.37 5.32 16.60
CA GLY A 91 0.08 4.14 15.87
C GLY A 91 -1.05 3.17 15.52
N ARG A 92 -2.30 3.64 15.44
CA ARG A 92 -3.46 2.83 15.01
C ARG A 92 -3.84 3.18 13.58
N TYR A 93 -4.19 2.17 12.79
CA TYR A 93 -4.71 2.39 11.45
C TYR A 93 -6.04 3.16 11.51
N ALA A 94 -6.06 4.34 10.89
CA ALA A 94 -7.23 5.16 10.68
C ALA A 94 -7.52 5.28 9.18
N GLU A 95 -8.80 5.23 8.81
CA GLU A 95 -9.24 5.49 7.44
C GLU A 95 -9.10 6.98 7.14
N MET A 96 -8.25 7.29 6.17
CA MET A 96 -7.97 8.66 5.71
C MET A 96 -8.78 9.04 4.48
N ALA A 97 -9.12 8.05 3.65
CA ALA A 97 -10.00 8.24 2.52
C ALA A 97 -10.70 6.94 2.16
N ASP A 98 -11.90 7.10 1.63
CA ASP A 98 -12.64 6.07 0.94
C ASP A 98 -13.18 6.63 -0.38
N VAL A 99 -12.83 5.98 -1.48
CA VAL A 99 -13.06 6.50 -2.83
C VAL A 99 -13.62 5.38 -3.69
N ALA A 100 -14.67 5.66 -4.45
CA ALA A 100 -15.36 4.67 -5.28
C ALA A 100 -15.58 5.15 -6.71
N GLY A 101 -15.70 4.22 -7.66
CA GLY A 101 -15.90 4.54 -9.07
C GLY A 101 -14.74 5.33 -9.65
N ASP A 102 -15.07 6.32 -10.47
CA ASP A 102 -14.09 7.14 -11.20
C ASP A 102 -13.46 8.26 -10.35
N ALA A 103 -13.79 8.36 -9.07
CA ALA A 103 -13.24 9.38 -8.21
C ALA A 103 -11.73 9.16 -8.00
N ALA A 104 -10.93 10.21 -8.21
CA ALA A 104 -9.48 10.13 -8.11
C ALA A 104 -8.99 10.39 -6.67
N PHE A 105 -8.06 9.55 -6.19
CA PHE A 105 -7.29 9.80 -4.98
C PHE A 105 -5.86 10.20 -5.33
N HIS A 106 -5.40 11.33 -4.81
CA HIS A 106 -4.02 11.79 -4.97
C HIS A 106 -3.23 11.61 -3.67
N ALA A 107 -2.39 10.58 -3.64
CA ALA A 107 -1.47 10.36 -2.53
C ALA A 107 -0.48 11.52 -2.42
N ARG A 108 -0.39 12.13 -1.24
CA ARG A 108 0.71 13.03 -0.89
C ARG A 108 1.65 12.29 0.04
N ALA A 109 2.68 11.68 -0.54
CA ALA A 109 3.78 11.09 0.19
C ALA A 109 5.05 11.87 -0.13
N ALA A 110 5.73 12.39 0.90
CA ALA A 110 7.13 12.73 0.75
C ALA A 110 7.89 11.40 0.57
N VAL A 111 8.30 11.10 -0.66
CA VAL A 111 9.03 9.85 -0.97
C VAL A 111 10.55 10.06 -0.84
N CYS A 112 11.02 11.27 -0.49
CA CYS A 112 12.45 11.56 -0.39
C CYS A 112 12.81 12.47 0.80
N GLY A 113 13.74 11.98 1.64
CA GLY A 113 14.78 12.78 2.28
C GLY A 113 14.50 13.37 3.66
N HIS A 114 15.28 12.89 4.65
CA HIS A 114 15.58 13.48 5.96
C HIS A 114 14.51 13.35 7.06
N ARG A 115 14.95 12.82 8.22
CA ARG A 115 14.28 12.96 9.52
C ARG A 115 14.18 14.45 9.86
N GLY A 116 13.13 15.10 9.42
CA GLY A 116 12.72 16.44 9.80
C GLY A 116 11.23 16.42 10.15
N PRO A 117 10.73 17.40 10.93
CA PRO A 117 9.31 17.47 11.25
C PRO A 117 8.54 17.80 9.97
N GLY A 118 7.99 16.75 9.33
CA GLY A 118 7.08 16.90 8.21
C GLY A 118 5.78 17.57 8.66
N PRO A 119 5.09 18.32 7.78
CA PRO A 119 3.79 18.89 8.12
C PRO A 119 2.82 17.77 8.48
N ALA A 120 2.06 17.96 9.56
CA ALA A 120 1.00 17.04 9.95
C ALA A 120 0.04 16.83 8.76
N PRO A 121 -0.44 15.60 8.51
CA PRO A 121 -1.37 15.34 7.43
C PRO A 121 -2.66 16.13 7.68
N GLY A 122 -2.87 17.18 6.89
CA GLY A 122 -4.14 17.89 6.86
C GLY A 122 -5.22 16.96 6.30
N ARG A 123 -6.34 16.86 7.02
CA ARG A 123 -7.59 16.23 6.54
C ARG A 123 -7.91 16.78 5.14
N LEU A 124 -8.01 15.90 4.14
CA LEU A 124 -8.50 16.25 2.82
C LEU A 124 -9.82 15.54 2.58
N ALA A 125 -10.85 16.34 2.28
CA ALA A 125 -12.11 15.85 1.73
C ALA A 125 -11.89 15.44 0.26
N ALA A 126 -12.50 14.34 -0.16
CA ALA A 126 -12.55 13.94 -1.56
C ALA A 126 -13.23 15.06 -2.38
N GLY A 127 -12.50 15.64 -3.34
CA GLY A 127 -13.04 16.61 -4.27
C GLY A 127 -13.51 15.91 -5.54
N LEU A 128 -14.81 15.98 -5.83
CA LEU A 128 -15.36 15.60 -7.14
C LEU A 128 -15.03 16.74 -8.12
N SER A 129 -14.13 16.49 -9.09
CA SER A 129 -14.06 17.37 -10.27
C SER A 129 -15.19 16.98 -11.21
N GLY A 130 -16.33 17.64 -11.08
CA GLY A 130 -17.40 17.56 -12.07
C GLY A 130 -16.99 18.34 -13.32
N SER A 131 -16.70 17.64 -14.41
CA SER A 131 -16.71 18.25 -15.74
C SER A 131 -18.16 18.44 -16.17
N GLY A 132 -18.74 19.58 -15.79
CA GLY A 132 -19.92 20.08 -16.46
C GLY A 132 -19.51 20.66 -17.82
N SER A 133 -20.08 20.13 -18.89
CA SER A 133 -20.20 20.86 -20.15
C SER A 133 -21.52 20.46 -20.78
N GLY A 134 -22.55 21.22 -20.41
CA GLY A 134 -23.74 21.36 -21.23
C GLY A 134 -23.50 22.40 -22.31
N THR A 135 -23.92 22.09 -23.53
CA THR A 135 -24.89 22.84 -24.33
C THR A 135 -25.46 21.88 -25.36
#